data_AF-A0ABD3UHI5-F1
#
_entry.id   AF-A0ABD3UHI5-F1
#
_cell.length_a   1.000
_cell.length_b   1.000
_cell.length_c   1.000
_cell.angle_alpha   90.00
_cell.angle_beta   90.00
_cell.angle_gamma   90.00
#
_symmetry.space_group_name_H-M   'P 1'
#
loop_
_entity.id
_entity.type
_entity.pdbx_description
1 polymer ?
#
loop_
_entity_poly.entity_id
_entity_poly.type
_entity_poly.pdbx_seq_one_letter_code
_entity_poly.pdbx_strand_id
1 'polypeptide(L)'
;MEDLNGSDTYVVDYGYGAFNEINNLAKDEKDDHILLGILYDDLEIGVVGNDLIIISSSHREHVTVRILNFLLGKRYQHLIATTSDGITMTLEPLFPYNTVLVVDKSYSSYSVTVDKSHSDLMTARKIKGSMLDENYI
;
A
#
# COMPACT_ATOMS: atom_id res chain seq x y z
N MET A 1 22.70 -4.93 11.20
CA MET A 1 22.09 -6.01 11.99
C MET A 1 21.16 -6.68 11.02
N GLU A 2 21.50 -7.91 10.62
CA GLU A 2 20.90 -8.65 9.50
C GLU A 2 19.97 -9.72 10.05
N ASP A 3 18.77 -9.33 10.39
CA ASP A 3 17.61 -10.18 10.61
C ASP A 3 16.75 -10.18 9.33
N LEU A 4 17.25 -10.83 8.28
CA LEU A 4 16.56 -11.02 6.98
C LEU A 4 15.33 -11.98 7.06
N ASN A 5 14.80 -12.19 8.26
CA ASN A 5 13.70 -13.11 8.54
C ASN A 5 12.83 -12.47 9.63
N GLY A 6 11.54 -12.30 9.39
CA GLY A 6 10.68 -11.54 10.28
C GLY A 6 9.37 -11.16 9.61
N SER A 7 8.60 -10.32 10.29
CA SER A 7 7.51 -9.56 9.69
C SER A 7 7.66 -8.16 10.26
N ASP A 8 8.18 -7.27 9.43
CA ASP A 8 8.50 -5.90 9.77
C ASP A 8 7.34 -4.97 9.43
N THR A 9 7.28 -3.82 10.10
CA THR A 9 6.30 -2.78 9.78
C THR A 9 6.99 -1.43 9.63
N TYR A 10 6.95 -0.89 8.42
CA TYR A 10 7.42 0.43 8.07
C TYR A 10 6.28 1.44 8.20
N VAL A 11 6.58 2.65 8.68
CA VAL A 11 5.61 3.75 8.75
C VAL A 11 6.20 4.95 8.02
N VAL A 12 5.51 5.41 6.98
CA VAL A 12 5.91 6.57 6.18
C VAL A 12 4.75 7.55 6.16
N ASP A 13 5.00 8.75 6.66
CA ASP A 13 4.02 9.83 6.71
C ASP A 13 4.58 11.11 6.06
N TYR A 14 3.72 12.12 5.89
CA TYR A 14 4.15 13.44 5.45
C TYR A 14 5.24 13.99 6.40
N GLY A 15 6.17 14.77 5.83
CA GLY A 15 7.30 15.33 6.58
C GLY A 15 8.49 14.39 6.82
N TYR A 16 8.42 13.10 6.47
CA TYR A 16 9.56 12.16 6.57
C TYR A 16 10.63 12.37 5.48
N GLY A 17 10.41 13.31 4.57
CA GLY A 17 11.32 13.64 3.47
C GLY A 17 10.99 12.89 2.18
N ALA A 18 11.52 13.40 1.06
CA ALA A 18 11.17 12.95 -0.28
C ALA A 18 11.89 11.67 -0.75
N PHE A 19 12.63 10.98 0.13
CA PHE A 19 13.46 9.83 -0.26
C PHE A 19 13.49 8.78 0.86
N ASN A 20 12.49 7.90 0.87
CA ASN A 20 12.46 6.73 1.74
C ASN A 20 12.82 5.49 0.90
N GLU A 21 13.88 4.78 1.25
CA GLU A 21 14.28 3.55 0.56
C GLU A 21 14.06 2.32 1.45
N ILE A 22 13.41 1.31 0.89
CA ILE A 22 13.14 0.03 1.57
C ILE A 22 13.78 -1.09 0.76
N ASN A 23 14.61 -1.90 1.41
CA ASN A 23 15.16 -3.11 0.83
C ASN A 23 14.47 -4.33 1.46
N ASN A 24 13.41 -4.78 0.82
CA ASN A 24 12.52 -5.82 1.34
C ASN A 24 13.07 -7.24 1.12
N LEU A 25 14.36 -7.47 1.35
CA LEU A 25 15.01 -8.75 1.07
C LEU A 25 14.80 -9.74 2.23
N ALA A 26 14.01 -10.78 2.02
CA ALA A 26 13.83 -11.86 3.00
C ALA A 26 14.10 -13.25 2.39
N LYS A 27 14.47 -14.23 3.23
CA LYS A 27 14.58 -15.65 2.81
C LYS A 27 13.32 -16.44 3.12
N ASP A 28 12.60 -16.08 4.18
CA ASP A 28 11.39 -16.77 4.59
C ASP A 28 10.13 -16.29 3.85
N GLU A 29 10.24 -15.21 3.05
CA GLU A 29 9.17 -14.64 2.21
C GLU A 29 7.89 -14.35 3.01
N LYS A 30 8.03 -14.04 4.29
CA LYS A 30 6.90 -13.61 5.12
C LYS A 30 6.48 -12.21 4.72
N ASP A 31 5.20 -11.93 4.91
CA ASP A 31 4.65 -10.62 4.60
C ASP A 31 5.21 -9.57 5.57
N ASP A 32 5.81 -8.55 4.98
CA ASP A 32 6.18 -7.29 5.63
C ASP A 32 5.10 -6.24 5.34
N HIS A 33 4.98 -5.23 6.20
CA HIS A 33 3.93 -4.23 6.10
C HIS A 33 4.48 -2.82 5.95
N ILE A 34 3.83 -1.99 5.14
CA ILE A 34 4.05 -0.55 5.10
C ILE A 34 2.75 0.21 5.34
N LEU A 35 2.76 1.11 6.32
CA LEU A 35 1.70 2.06 6.59
C LEU A 35 2.05 3.38 5.92
N LEU A 36 1.23 3.79 4.97
CA LEU A 36 1.38 5.02 4.21
C LEU A 36 0.41 6.06 4.75
N GLY A 37 0.92 7.22 5.17
CA GLY A 37 0.13 8.37 5.60
C GLY A 37 -0.71 9.01 4.49
N ILE A 38 -0.65 8.49 3.27
CA ILE A 38 -1.32 9.05 2.08
C ILE A 38 -2.64 8.33 1.81
N LEU A 39 -3.57 9.04 1.14
CA LEU A 39 -4.85 8.48 0.69
C LEU A 39 -4.64 7.56 -0.51
N TYR A 40 -5.49 6.54 -0.68
CA TYR A 40 -5.42 5.66 -1.84
C TYR A 40 -5.60 6.39 -3.18
N ASP A 41 -6.52 7.35 -3.26
CA ASP A 41 -6.74 8.14 -4.49
C ASP A 41 -5.58 9.10 -4.81
N ASP A 42 -4.68 9.34 -3.85
CA ASP A 42 -3.49 10.16 -4.02
C ASP A 42 -2.25 9.35 -4.42
N LEU A 43 -2.37 8.02 -4.43
CA LEU A 43 -1.27 7.09 -4.57
C LEU A 43 -1.01 6.78 -6.05
N GLU A 44 0.22 7.04 -6.49
CA GLU A 44 0.73 6.64 -7.79
C GLU A 44 1.84 5.60 -7.62
N ILE A 45 1.80 4.53 -8.43
CA ILE A 45 2.83 3.49 -8.45
C ILE A 45 3.46 3.40 -9.83
N GLY A 46 4.79 3.37 -9.85
CA GLY A 46 5.57 3.15 -11.06
C GLY A 46 6.80 2.30 -10.82
N VAL A 47 7.57 2.09 -11.87
CA VAL A 47 8.82 1.33 -11.84
C VAL A 47 9.94 2.16 -12.46
N VAL A 48 11.11 2.16 -11.81
CA VAL A 48 12.35 2.75 -12.34
C VAL A 48 13.46 1.72 -12.20
N GLY A 49 13.97 1.21 -13.33
CA GLY A 49 14.95 0.12 -13.31
C GLY A 49 14.34 -1.16 -12.73
N ASN A 50 14.89 -1.66 -11.63
CA ASN A 50 14.36 -2.83 -10.90
C ASN A 50 13.54 -2.44 -9.66
N ASP A 51 13.34 -1.15 -9.42
CA ASP A 51 12.72 -0.66 -8.20
C ASP A 51 11.27 -0.26 -8.47
N LEU A 52 10.42 -0.48 -7.47
CA LEU A 52 9.04 0.02 -7.49
C LEU A 52 8.98 1.32 -6.68
N ILE A 53 8.33 2.33 -7.25
CA ILE A 53 8.24 3.67 -6.70
C ILE A 53 6.79 3.97 -6.36
N ILE A 54 6.54 4.43 -5.13
CA ILE A 54 5.24 4.93 -4.66
C ILE A 54 5.37 6.43 -4.43
N ILE A 55 4.46 7.22 -4.97
CA ILE A 55 4.48 8.69 -4.88
C ILE A 55 3.08 9.21 -4.52
N SER A 56 3.02 10.26 -3.70
CA SER A 56 1.81 11.07 -3.50
C SER A 56 1.68 12.17 -4.56
N SER A 57 0.56 12.22 -5.28
CA SER A 57 0.35 13.11 -6.44
C SER A 57 -0.11 14.54 -6.10
N SER A 58 -0.82 14.74 -4.99
CA SER A 58 -1.64 15.94 -4.74
C SER A 58 -1.21 16.78 -3.54
N HIS A 59 -0.35 16.26 -2.64
CA HIS A 59 0.08 16.99 -1.44
C HIS A 59 1.34 17.84 -1.68
N ARG A 60 1.41 19.02 -1.05
CA ARG A 60 2.59 19.91 -1.07
C ARG A 60 3.86 19.29 -0.46
N GLU A 61 3.69 18.32 0.42
CA GLU A 61 4.77 17.53 0.99
C GLU A 61 4.71 16.16 0.31
N HIS A 62 5.68 15.89 -0.57
CA HIS A 62 5.69 14.64 -1.32
C HIS A 62 6.19 13.50 -0.44
N VAL A 63 5.38 12.44 -0.35
CA VAL A 63 5.84 11.14 0.10
C VAL A 63 6.32 10.38 -1.12
N THR A 64 7.58 9.97 -1.09
CA THR A 64 8.16 9.05 -2.08
C THR A 64 8.78 7.89 -1.35
N VAL A 65 8.38 6.68 -1.74
CA VAL A 65 8.96 5.43 -1.26
C VAL A 65 9.53 4.67 -2.45
N ARG A 66 10.79 4.26 -2.35
CA ARG A 66 11.48 3.42 -3.33
C ARG A 66 11.74 2.04 -2.72
N ILE A 67 11.12 1.03 -3.29
CA ILE A 67 11.32 -0.37 -2.91
C ILE A 67 12.37 -0.95 -3.83
N LEU A 68 13.55 -1.15 -3.26
CA LEU A 68 14.75 -1.54 -3.98
C LEU A 68 14.64 -2.97 -4.46
N ASN A 69 15.06 -3.20 -5.72
CA ASN A 69 15.16 -4.50 -6.35
C ASN A 69 13.85 -5.30 -6.41
N PHE A 70 12.72 -4.63 -6.30
CA PHE A 70 11.40 -5.25 -6.31
C PHE A 70 11.21 -6.23 -7.49
N LEU A 71 11.71 -5.89 -8.68
CA LEU A 71 11.59 -6.76 -9.87
C LEU A 71 12.56 -7.95 -9.90
N LEU A 72 13.49 -8.08 -8.95
CA LEU A 72 14.45 -9.20 -8.91
C LEU A 72 13.84 -10.50 -8.38
N GLY A 73 12.61 -10.48 -7.88
CA GLY A 73 11.81 -11.67 -7.60
C GLY A 73 11.21 -11.70 -6.19
N LYS A 74 10.55 -12.83 -5.89
CA LYS A 74 9.68 -12.99 -4.70
C LYS A 74 10.30 -12.62 -3.37
N ARG A 75 11.61 -12.82 -3.24
CA ARG A 75 12.37 -12.45 -2.04
C ARG A 75 12.36 -10.95 -1.73
N TYR A 76 11.94 -10.11 -2.68
CA TYR A 76 11.74 -8.66 -2.56
C TYR A 76 10.25 -8.25 -2.61
N GLN A 77 9.33 -9.18 -2.95
CA GLN A 77 7.94 -8.89 -3.33
C GLN A 77 6.93 -9.40 -2.30
N HIS A 78 7.19 -9.16 -1.01
CA HIS A 78 6.33 -9.60 0.09
C HIS A 78 5.88 -8.42 0.97
N LEU A 79 5.89 -7.20 0.41
CA LEU A 79 5.41 -6.00 1.10
C LEU A 79 3.91 -5.77 0.85
N ILE A 80 3.15 -5.60 1.94
CA ILE A 80 1.74 -5.24 1.94
C ILE A 80 1.60 -3.78 2.36
N ALA A 81 1.01 -2.96 1.49
CA ALA A 81 0.79 -1.54 1.76
C ALA A 81 -0.61 -1.29 2.32
N THR A 82 -0.72 -0.39 3.31
CA THR A 82 -1.98 0.13 3.83
C THR A 82 -1.96 1.65 3.84
N THR A 83 -2.95 2.26 3.19
CA THR A 83 -3.13 3.72 3.13
C THR A 83 -3.83 4.26 4.37
N SER A 84 -3.73 5.56 4.61
CA SER A 84 -4.30 6.21 5.80
C SER A 84 -5.83 6.15 5.83
N ASP A 85 -6.46 5.97 4.67
CA ASP A 85 -7.90 5.78 4.53
C ASP A 85 -8.33 4.30 4.58
N GLY A 86 -7.44 3.38 4.95
CA GLY A 86 -7.78 1.99 5.26
C GLY A 86 -7.89 1.06 4.04
N ILE A 87 -7.20 1.38 2.94
CA ILE A 87 -7.06 0.46 1.81
C ILE A 87 -5.78 -0.34 1.96
N THR A 88 -5.90 -1.67 2.04
CA THR A 88 -4.76 -2.59 2.07
C THR A 88 -4.59 -3.28 0.71
N MET A 89 -3.37 -3.31 0.19
CA MET A 89 -3.04 -3.84 -1.13
C MET A 89 -1.72 -4.60 -1.13
N THR A 90 -1.60 -5.57 -2.05
CA THR A 90 -0.29 -6.12 -2.45
C THR A 90 0.32 -5.22 -3.52
N LEU A 91 1.65 -5.19 -3.55
CA LEU A 91 2.41 -4.62 -4.66
C LEU A 91 2.70 -5.71 -5.68
N GLU A 92 2.57 -5.38 -6.97
CA GLU A 92 2.67 -6.34 -8.06
C GLU A 92 3.79 -5.94 -9.03
N PRO A 93 4.53 -6.89 -9.62
CA PRO A 93 5.61 -6.59 -10.55
C PRO A 93 5.11 -6.13 -11.93
N LEU A 94 3.80 -6.20 -12.19
CA LEU A 94 3.17 -5.84 -13.46
C LEU A 94 2.07 -4.82 -13.22
N PHE A 95 1.87 -3.94 -14.20
CA PHE A 95 0.79 -2.94 -14.20
C PHE A 95 -0.57 -3.59 -13.89
N PRO A 96 -1.40 -3.03 -12.98
CA PRO A 96 -1.31 -1.69 -12.36
C PRO A 96 -0.34 -1.55 -11.17
N TYR A 97 0.50 -2.55 -10.93
CA TYR A 97 1.52 -2.59 -9.87
C TYR A 97 0.99 -2.70 -8.45
N ASN A 98 -0.32 -2.88 -8.30
CA ASN A 98 -0.94 -3.27 -7.05
C ASN A 98 -2.17 -4.14 -7.29
N THR A 99 -2.64 -4.78 -6.21
CA THR A 99 -3.96 -5.41 -6.15
C THR A 99 -4.57 -5.12 -4.79
N VAL A 100 -5.77 -4.55 -4.77
CA VAL A 100 -6.47 -4.22 -3.53
C VAL A 100 -6.96 -5.52 -2.89
N LEU A 101 -6.58 -5.74 -1.63
CA LEU A 101 -6.99 -6.89 -0.85
C LEU A 101 -8.18 -6.57 0.06
N VAL A 102 -8.08 -5.45 0.78
CA VAL A 102 -9.03 -5.08 1.83
C VAL A 102 -9.37 -3.59 1.74
N VAL A 103 -10.66 -3.30 1.90
CA VAL A 103 -11.17 -1.95 2.13
C VAL A 103 -11.77 -1.93 3.54
N ASP A 104 -11.12 -1.26 4.48
CA ASP A 104 -11.62 -1.09 5.85
C ASP A 104 -11.90 0.39 6.16
N LYS A 105 -13.17 0.76 6.07
CA LYS A 105 -13.66 2.11 6.41
C LYS A 105 -14.30 2.15 7.81
N SER A 106 -14.08 1.14 8.65
CA SER A 106 -14.77 1.03 9.94
C SER A 106 -14.39 2.12 10.96
N TYR A 107 -13.25 2.79 10.76
CA TYR A 107 -12.83 3.94 11.56
C TYR A 107 -13.24 5.29 10.95
N SER A 108 -13.95 5.30 9.82
CA SER A 108 -14.44 6.54 9.22
C SER A 108 -15.50 7.17 10.10
N SER A 109 -15.26 8.41 10.52
CA SER A 109 -16.21 9.29 11.21
C SER A 109 -17.39 9.73 10.32
N TYR A 110 -17.33 9.42 9.02
CA TYR A 110 -18.31 9.78 8.01
C TYR A 110 -18.90 8.53 7.35
N SER A 111 -20.15 8.60 6.92
CA SER A 111 -20.74 7.58 6.04
C SER A 111 -19.96 7.55 4.72
N VAL A 112 -19.41 6.39 4.37
CA VAL A 112 -18.66 6.19 3.12
C VAL A 112 -19.28 5.02 2.38
N THR A 113 -19.79 5.29 1.18
CA THR A 113 -20.18 4.24 0.24
C THR A 113 -18.92 3.70 -0.44
N VAL A 114 -18.68 2.39 -0.31
CA VAL A 114 -17.62 1.71 -1.07
C VAL A 114 -18.19 1.32 -2.43
N ASP A 115 -17.93 2.15 -3.43
CA ASP A 115 -18.35 1.88 -4.80
C ASP A 115 -17.36 0.96 -5.50
N LYS A 116 -17.73 -0.32 -5.64
CA LYS A 116 -16.95 -1.33 -6.37
C LYS A 116 -16.84 -1.04 -7.87
N SER A 117 -17.61 -0.09 -8.42
CA SER A 117 -17.54 0.25 -9.84
C SER A 117 -16.25 0.99 -10.23
N HIS A 118 -15.46 1.44 -9.25
CA HIS A 118 -14.06 1.81 -9.47
C HIS A 118 -13.23 0.55 -9.77
N SER A 119 -12.61 0.50 -10.96
CA SER A 119 -11.93 -0.69 -11.51
C SER A 119 -10.96 -1.37 -10.56
N ASP A 120 -10.33 -0.60 -9.69
CA ASP A 120 -9.22 -1.07 -8.85
C ASP A 120 -9.75 -1.76 -7.57
N LEU A 121 -10.96 -1.38 -7.13
CA LEU A 121 -11.63 -1.97 -5.96
C LEU A 121 -12.39 -3.27 -6.29
N MET A 122 -12.56 -3.60 -7.58
CA MET A 122 -13.16 -4.87 -8.02
C MET A 122 -12.36 -6.10 -7.54
N THR A 123 -11.08 -5.92 -7.25
CA THR A 123 -10.19 -6.99 -6.77
C THR A 123 -10.27 -7.23 -5.26
N ALA A 124 -10.92 -6.33 -4.51
CA ALA A 124 -11.02 -6.41 -3.06
C ALA A 124 -11.74 -7.69 -2.60
N ARG A 125 -11.04 -8.49 -1.78
CA ARG A 125 -11.56 -9.75 -1.24
C ARG A 125 -12.37 -9.56 0.03
N LYS A 126 -12.16 -8.45 0.73
CA LYS A 126 -12.86 -8.10 1.98
C LYS A 126 -13.18 -6.61 2.00
N ILE A 127 -14.43 -6.28 2.31
CA ILE A 127 -14.90 -4.91 2.45
C ILE A 127 -15.61 -4.81 3.80
N LYS A 128 -15.28 -3.76 4.54
CA LYS A 128 -15.92 -3.42 5.81
C LYS A 128 -16.26 -1.93 5.78
N GLY A 129 -17.55 -1.60 5.79
CA GLY A 129 -18.02 -0.22 5.86
C GLY A 129 -17.92 0.38 7.27
N SER A 130 -18.30 1.65 7.37
CA SER A 130 -18.40 2.37 8.65
C SER A 130 -19.43 1.71 9.57
N MET A 131 -19.24 1.82 10.89
CA MET A 131 -20.21 1.34 11.88
C MET A 131 -21.48 2.20 11.97
N LEU A 132 -21.57 3.27 11.17
CA LEU A 132 -22.66 4.24 11.23
C LEU A 132 -23.81 3.99 10.23
N ASP A 133 -23.73 3.00 9.32
CA ASP A 133 -24.84 2.63 8.42
C ASP A 133 -24.75 1.19 7.82
N GLU A 134 -25.87 0.72 7.26
CA GLU A 134 -26.02 -0.58 6.57
C GLU A 134 -25.20 -0.65 5.26
N ASN A 135 -24.41 -1.72 5.11
CA ASN A 135 -23.66 -2.00 3.88
C ASN A 135 -24.62 -2.51 2.79
N TYR A 136 -24.83 -1.76 1.71
CA TYR A 136 -25.43 -2.28 0.49
C TYR A 136 -24.34 -2.90 -0.39
N ILE A 137 -24.42 -4.23 -0.59
CA ILE A 137 -23.50 -5.04 -1.43
C ILE A 137 -24.01 -5.12 -2.86
#